data_AF-A0A377TV33-F1
#
_entry.id   AF-A0A377TV33-F1
#
_cell.length_a   1.000
_cell.length_b   1.000
_cell.length_c   1.000
_cell.angle_alpha   90.00
_cell.angle_beta   90.00
_cell.angle_gamma   90.00
#
_symmetry.space_group_name_H-M   'P 1'
#
loop_
_entity.id
_entity.type
_entity.pdbx_description
1 polymer ?
#
loop_
_entity_poly.entity_id
_entity_poly.type
_entity_poly.pdbx_seq_one_letter_code
_entity_poly.pdbx_strand_id
1 'polypeptide(L)'
;MQGRTGQTGEAIADSLVKSARQLFNRDNPPAIDQRSGSRGPLDATFGPVLALLDNRDGGTPTSRLSLQTFLTRVTQVRLRLQQVTNATDPQAMTRLLAQTVFQGKAVDLTETRDYGSLVAAGLGQEWSGFGQTLFVRPMEQAWQQVLTPAAESLNAQWRSAVVEDWNSAFGGRYPFKNTSSEVSLPLLAKYLDSETGRIARFLQTRLNGVLHKEGSRWMADSINAQGLTFNPAFLQAMNTLSHLSDVAFANGEAGLHFALRPGTADGVMQTELVIDSQKLVYMNQMPVWRRFSWPADTEAPGASLSWISTRAGTRQYGDFPGAWGWIRLLDKAVVSAYPGTSSSWSLSWKRRMVCC
;
A
#
# COMPACT_ATOMS: atom_id res chain seq x y z
N MET A 1 8.48 -31.38 -33.89
CA MET A 1 9.56 -31.98 -34.72
C MET A 1 9.53 -31.33 -36.10
N GLN A 2 10.03 -30.10 -36.25
CA GLN A 2 10.08 -29.43 -37.56
C GLN A 2 11.17 -28.35 -37.68
N GLY A 3 12.03 -28.18 -36.67
CA GLY A 3 13.19 -27.25 -36.69
C GLY A 3 14.50 -27.90 -37.14
N ARG A 4 14.49 -29.11 -37.70
CA ARG A 4 15.69 -29.84 -38.17
C ARG A 4 15.71 -30.11 -39.67
N THR A 5 14.74 -29.60 -40.43
CA THR A 5 14.60 -29.86 -41.86
C THR A 5 15.41 -28.82 -42.63
N GLY A 6 16.67 -29.15 -42.90
CA GLY A 6 17.58 -28.27 -43.67
C GLY A 6 19.07 -28.56 -43.46
N GLN A 7 19.46 -29.78 -43.10
CA GLN A 7 20.87 -30.16 -43.05
C GLN A 7 21.38 -30.38 -44.47
N THR A 8 21.96 -29.34 -45.08
CA THR A 8 22.88 -29.53 -46.21
C THR A 8 24.18 -30.10 -45.64
N GLY A 9 24.50 -31.34 -46.00
CA GLY A 9 25.77 -31.96 -45.66
C GLY A 9 26.91 -31.18 -46.31
N GLU A 10 27.59 -30.36 -45.52
CA GLU A 10 28.89 -29.80 -45.88
C GLU A 10 29.88 -30.97 -45.98
N ALA A 11 30.55 -31.06 -47.13
CA ALA A 11 31.39 -32.18 -47.49
C ALA A 11 32.53 -32.36 -46.47
N ILE A 12 32.61 -33.56 -45.89
CA ILE A 12 33.67 -34.05 -44.99
C ILE A 12 35.08 -33.81 -45.57
N ALA A 13 35.20 -33.61 -46.88
CA ALA A 13 36.43 -33.28 -47.57
C ALA A 13 37.06 -31.94 -47.14
N ASP A 14 36.26 -30.89 -46.86
CA ASP A 14 36.79 -29.57 -46.52
C ASP A 14 37.36 -29.50 -45.09
N SER A 15 36.83 -30.31 -44.16
CA SER A 15 37.37 -30.37 -42.79
C SER A 15 38.67 -31.18 -42.71
N LEU A 16 38.83 -32.20 -43.57
CA LEU A 16 40.05 -33.00 -43.67
C LEU A 16 41.20 -32.21 -44.32
N VAL A 17 40.92 -31.42 -45.37
CA VAL A 17 41.92 -30.56 -46.02
C VAL A 17 42.39 -29.42 -45.10
N LYS A 18 41.50 -28.87 -44.26
CA LYS A 18 41.86 -27.88 -43.23
C LYS A 18 42.69 -28.49 -42.10
N SER A 19 42.37 -29.72 -41.69
CA SER A 19 43.11 -30.45 -40.65
C SER A 19 44.51 -30.88 -41.10
N ALA A 20 44.67 -31.26 -42.38
CA ALA A 20 45.99 -31.58 -42.94
C ALA A 20 46.91 -30.36 -43.05
N ARG A 21 46.37 -29.16 -43.29
CA ARG A 21 47.14 -27.90 -43.26
C ARG A 21 47.54 -27.47 -41.85
N GLN A 22 46.81 -27.88 -40.82
CA GLN A 22 47.12 -27.56 -39.42
C GLN A 22 48.07 -28.57 -38.76
N LEU A 23 48.30 -29.74 -39.36
CA LEU A 23 49.27 -30.74 -38.85
C LEU A 23 50.74 -30.39 -39.10
N PHE A 24 51.03 -29.42 -39.98
CA PHE A 24 52.40 -28.95 -40.27
C PHE A 24 52.84 -27.76 -39.40
N ASN A 25 51.97 -27.23 -38.54
CA ASN A 25 52.29 -26.22 -37.55
C ASN A 25 51.88 -26.74 -36.16
N ARG A 26 52.79 -27.46 -35.48
CA ARG A 26 52.58 -27.89 -34.10
C ARG A 26 53.33 -26.97 -33.15
N ASP A 27 52.58 -26.38 -32.23
CA ASP A 27 52.90 -26.32 -30.79
C ASP A 27 51.63 -25.95 -29.98
N ASN A 28 50.61 -26.80 -30.09
CA ASN A 28 49.63 -27.17 -29.04
C ASN A 28 48.47 -27.94 -29.70
N PRO A 29 47.98 -29.06 -29.13
CA PRO A 29 46.71 -29.63 -29.58
C PRO A 29 45.60 -28.66 -29.15
N PRO A 30 44.79 -28.10 -30.07
CA PRO A 30 43.55 -27.50 -29.62
C PRO A 30 42.71 -28.64 -29.05
N ALA A 31 42.31 -28.52 -27.78
CA ALA A 31 41.19 -29.28 -27.27
C ALA A 31 40.04 -29.06 -28.28
N ILE A 32 39.59 -30.14 -28.91
CA ILE A 32 38.49 -30.10 -29.86
C ILE A 32 37.32 -29.49 -29.11
N ASP A 33 36.99 -28.24 -29.45
CA ASP A 33 35.85 -27.54 -28.91
C ASP A 33 34.60 -28.22 -29.48
N GLN A 34 34.14 -29.28 -28.79
CA GLN A 34 32.89 -29.99 -29.10
C GLN A 34 31.63 -29.10 -28.88
N ARG A 35 31.82 -27.79 -28.69
CA ARG A 35 30.75 -26.80 -28.49
C ARG A 35 30.16 -26.24 -29.78
N SER A 36 30.57 -26.73 -30.94
CA SER A 36 30.01 -26.30 -32.23
C SER A 36 29.02 -27.35 -32.75
N GLY A 37 27.95 -27.60 -32.01
CA GLY A 37 26.74 -28.12 -32.66
C GLY A 37 26.35 -27.14 -33.77
N SER A 38 26.08 -27.65 -34.97
CA SER A 38 25.71 -26.86 -36.16
C SER A 38 24.66 -25.81 -35.79
N ARG A 39 25.04 -24.53 -35.75
CA ARG A 39 24.08 -23.45 -35.51
C ARG A 39 23.17 -23.33 -36.72
N GLY A 40 21.94 -23.81 -36.60
CA GLY A 40 20.91 -23.63 -37.62
C GLY A 40 20.57 -22.14 -37.78
N PRO A 41 20.11 -21.70 -38.96
CA PRO A 41 19.75 -20.29 -39.21
C PRO A 41 18.63 -19.77 -38.29
N LEU A 42 17.87 -20.67 -37.65
CA LEU A 42 16.78 -20.36 -36.73
C LEU A 42 17.16 -20.55 -35.25
N ASP A 43 18.39 -20.93 -34.93
CA ASP A 43 18.80 -21.21 -33.55
C ASP A 43 18.75 -19.95 -32.67
N ALA A 44 18.98 -18.77 -33.24
CA ALA A 44 18.80 -17.52 -32.52
C ALA A 44 17.32 -17.27 -32.16
N THR A 45 16.39 -17.62 -33.05
CA THR A 45 14.95 -17.44 -32.85
C THR A 45 14.37 -18.43 -31.84
N PHE A 46 14.76 -19.70 -31.90
CA PHE A 46 14.23 -20.76 -31.03
C PHE A 46 15.11 -21.08 -29.81
N GLY A 47 16.30 -20.50 -29.74
CA GLY A 47 17.27 -20.72 -28.66
C GLY A 47 16.70 -20.60 -27.26
N PRO A 48 15.96 -19.52 -26.92
CA PRO A 48 15.37 -19.36 -25.59
C PRO A 48 14.39 -20.48 -25.20
N VAL A 49 13.56 -20.93 -26.16
CA VAL A 49 12.59 -22.01 -25.92
C VAL A 49 13.29 -23.37 -25.81
N LEU A 50 14.30 -23.61 -26.65
CA LEU A 50 15.12 -24.83 -26.58
C LEU A 50 15.91 -24.91 -25.27
N ALA A 51 16.39 -23.78 -24.76
CA ALA A 51 17.10 -23.71 -23.48
C ALA A 51 16.23 -24.13 -22.28
N LEU A 52 14.91 -23.89 -22.30
CA LEU A 52 13.99 -24.35 -21.25
C LEU A 52 13.82 -25.88 -21.21
N LEU A 53 14.08 -26.54 -22.34
CA LEU A 53 13.99 -27.99 -22.49
C LEU A 53 15.31 -28.70 -22.18
N ASP A 54 16.43 -27.97 -22.21
CA ASP A 54 17.75 -28.54 -21.99
C ASP A 54 18.07 -28.58 -20.49
N ASN A 55 18.16 -29.79 -19.94
CA ASN A 55 18.32 -30.04 -18.51
C ASN A 55 19.80 -30.11 -18.08
N ARG A 56 20.71 -29.46 -18.82
CA ARG A 56 22.16 -29.64 -18.66
C ARG A 56 22.72 -28.73 -17.56
N ASP A 57 23.16 -29.35 -16.46
CA ASP A 57 23.80 -28.79 -15.26
C ASP A 57 25.13 -28.01 -15.48
N GLY A 58 25.49 -27.61 -16.71
CA GLY A 58 26.80 -27.04 -17.06
C GLY A 58 26.82 -25.57 -17.51
N GLY A 59 25.68 -24.89 -17.52
CA GLY A 59 25.58 -23.46 -17.88
C GLY A 59 25.85 -22.53 -16.70
N THR A 60 26.30 -21.30 -16.99
CA THR A 60 26.51 -20.23 -16.00
C THR A 60 25.34 -20.11 -15.01
N PRO A 61 25.62 -19.72 -13.74
CA PRO A 61 24.66 -19.80 -12.62
C PRO A 61 23.35 -18.99 -12.78
N THR A 62 23.22 -18.21 -13.85
CA THR A 62 22.04 -17.42 -14.24
C THR A 62 20.98 -18.21 -15.00
N SER A 63 21.23 -19.44 -15.47
CA SER A 63 20.27 -20.26 -16.24
C SER A 63 19.79 -21.51 -15.47
N ARG A 64 19.09 -21.29 -14.34
CA ARG A 64 18.43 -22.35 -13.54
C ARG A 64 16.92 -22.51 -13.83
N LEU A 65 16.41 -21.87 -14.88
CA LEU A 65 15.00 -21.95 -15.25
C LEU A 65 14.79 -23.18 -16.15
N SER A 66 13.88 -24.08 -15.76
CA SER A 66 13.59 -25.31 -16.50
C SER A 66 12.08 -25.54 -16.62
N LEU A 67 11.67 -26.10 -17.75
CA LEU A 67 10.27 -26.50 -17.96
C LEU A 67 9.85 -27.59 -16.96
N GLN A 68 10.77 -28.50 -16.63
CA GLN A 68 10.47 -29.61 -15.73
C GLN A 68 10.19 -29.13 -14.30
N THR A 69 10.96 -28.14 -13.81
CA THR A 69 10.71 -27.50 -12.52
C THR A 69 9.35 -26.79 -12.54
N PHE A 70 9.02 -26.06 -13.61
CA PHE A 70 7.71 -25.42 -13.76
C PHE A 70 6.56 -26.44 -13.71
N LEU A 71 6.62 -27.51 -14.51
CA LEU A 71 5.58 -28.54 -14.56
C LEU A 71 5.41 -29.25 -13.20
N THR A 72 6.50 -29.48 -12.48
CA THR A 72 6.46 -30.05 -11.13
C THR A 72 5.72 -29.11 -10.18
N ARG A 73 6.06 -27.83 -10.16
CA ARG A 73 5.40 -26.80 -9.34
C ARG A 73 3.91 -26.67 -9.68
N VAL A 74 3.55 -26.60 -10.97
CA VAL A 74 2.15 -26.56 -11.43
C VAL A 74 1.38 -27.81 -10.99
N THR A 75 2.02 -28.98 -11.02
CA THR A 75 1.40 -30.23 -10.55
C THR A 75 1.14 -30.19 -9.05
N GLN A 76 2.07 -29.66 -8.25
CA GLN A 76 1.87 -29.47 -6.80
C GLN A 76 0.69 -28.53 -6.52
N VAL A 77 0.60 -27.40 -7.24
CA VAL A 77 -0.53 -26.47 -7.16
C VAL A 77 -1.84 -27.18 -7.50
N ARG A 78 -1.88 -27.92 -8.61
CA ARG A 78 -3.05 -28.70 -9.02
C ARG A 78 -3.48 -29.70 -7.96
N LEU A 79 -2.56 -30.47 -7.40
CA LEU A 79 -2.85 -31.46 -6.35
C LEU A 79 -3.42 -30.78 -5.10
N ARG A 80 -2.88 -29.63 -4.70
CA ARG A 80 -3.42 -28.85 -3.58
C ARG A 80 -4.83 -28.35 -3.85
N LEU A 81 -5.12 -27.87 -5.05
CA LEU A 81 -6.47 -27.48 -5.45
C LEU A 81 -7.42 -28.68 -5.51
N GLN A 82 -6.95 -29.85 -5.94
CA GLN A 82 -7.73 -31.08 -5.90
C GLN A 82 -8.06 -31.53 -4.46
N GLN A 83 -7.15 -31.32 -3.51
CA GLN A 83 -7.43 -31.55 -2.09
C GLN A 83 -8.52 -30.62 -1.58
N VAL A 84 -8.54 -29.36 -2.04
CA VAL A 84 -9.60 -28.39 -1.72
C VAL A 84 -10.94 -28.88 -2.27
N THR A 85 -11.01 -29.29 -3.55
CA THR A 85 -12.27 -29.75 -4.17
C THR A 85 -12.81 -31.03 -3.55
N ASN A 86 -11.92 -31.90 -3.06
CA ASN A 86 -12.29 -33.19 -2.47
C ASN A 86 -12.45 -33.12 -0.93
N ALA A 87 -12.27 -31.94 -0.33
CA ALA A 87 -12.45 -31.77 1.11
C ALA A 87 -13.93 -31.92 1.50
N THR A 88 -14.19 -32.28 2.76
CA THR A 88 -15.55 -32.36 3.31
C THR A 88 -16.29 -31.01 3.25
N ASP A 89 -15.55 -29.90 3.39
CA ASP A 89 -16.02 -28.54 3.15
C ASP A 89 -15.04 -27.81 2.21
N PRO A 90 -15.26 -27.88 0.88
CA PRO A 90 -14.41 -27.21 -0.11
C PRO A 90 -14.37 -25.69 0.05
N GLN A 91 -15.46 -25.08 0.53
CA GLN A 91 -15.56 -23.64 0.70
C GLN A 91 -14.75 -23.15 1.91
N ALA A 92 -14.77 -23.88 3.02
CA ALA A 92 -13.88 -23.59 4.15
C ALA A 92 -12.40 -23.74 3.78
N MET A 93 -12.03 -24.80 3.06
CA MET A 93 -10.64 -25.04 2.67
C MET A 93 -10.14 -24.00 1.65
N THR A 94 -10.97 -23.59 0.68
CA THR A 94 -10.64 -22.51 -0.26
C THR A 94 -10.37 -21.20 0.48
N ARG A 95 -11.23 -20.85 1.44
CA ARG A 95 -11.06 -19.65 2.28
C ARG A 95 -9.76 -19.70 3.09
N LEU A 96 -9.42 -20.85 3.67
CA LEU A 96 -8.18 -21.02 4.43
C LEU A 96 -6.94 -20.83 3.54
N LEU A 97 -6.95 -21.41 2.34
CA LEU A 97 -5.85 -21.31 1.38
C LEU A 97 -5.63 -19.86 0.89
N ALA A 98 -6.71 -19.14 0.60
CA ALA A 98 -6.60 -17.75 0.21
C ALA A 98 -6.25 -16.82 1.40
N GLN A 99 -6.66 -17.15 2.61
CA GLN A 99 -6.23 -16.43 3.81
C GLN A 99 -4.72 -16.54 4.03
N THR A 100 -4.11 -17.70 3.80
CA THR A 100 -2.66 -17.83 3.90
C THR A 100 -1.94 -17.00 2.85
N VAL A 101 -2.52 -16.82 1.66
CA VAL A 101 -2.03 -15.87 0.64
C VAL A 101 -2.09 -14.44 1.16
N PHE A 102 -3.26 -13.95 1.60
CA PHE A 102 -3.41 -12.58 2.08
C PHE A 102 -2.54 -12.25 3.29
N GLN A 103 -2.20 -13.26 4.08
CA GLN A 103 -1.31 -13.15 5.23
C GLN A 103 0.18 -13.21 4.88
N GLY A 104 0.53 -13.55 3.62
CA GLY A 104 1.92 -13.74 3.20
C GLY A 104 2.53 -15.06 3.67
N LYS A 105 1.71 -16.05 4.03
CA LYS A 105 2.12 -17.39 4.52
C LYS A 105 2.10 -18.46 3.42
N ALA A 106 1.38 -18.25 2.32
CA ALA A 106 1.25 -19.22 1.23
C ALA A 106 2.40 -19.08 0.24
N VAL A 107 3.54 -19.67 0.58
CA VAL A 107 4.77 -19.60 -0.22
C VAL A 107 4.61 -20.34 -1.56
N ASP A 108 3.95 -21.51 -1.59
CA ASP A 108 4.01 -22.39 -2.77
C ASP A 108 3.28 -21.86 -4.03
N LEU A 109 2.13 -21.20 -3.85
CA LEU A 109 1.31 -20.72 -4.97
C LEU A 109 1.86 -19.44 -5.59
N THR A 110 2.28 -18.49 -4.75
CA THR A 110 2.90 -17.23 -5.19
C THR A 110 4.24 -17.52 -5.85
N GLU A 111 5.08 -18.38 -5.26
CA GLU A 111 6.36 -18.77 -5.85
C GLU A 111 6.20 -19.46 -7.22
N THR A 112 5.18 -20.31 -7.39
CA THR A 112 4.97 -21.00 -8.68
C THR A 112 4.61 -20.02 -9.79
N ARG A 113 3.80 -19.01 -9.47
CA ARG A 113 3.43 -17.94 -10.39
C ARG A 113 4.62 -17.03 -10.69
N ASP A 114 5.41 -16.69 -9.68
CA ASP A 114 6.62 -15.87 -9.85
C ASP A 114 7.65 -16.62 -10.69
N TYR A 115 7.81 -17.93 -10.48
CA TYR A 115 8.63 -18.80 -11.32
C TYR A 115 8.15 -18.81 -12.77
N GLY A 116 6.84 -18.95 -13.00
CA GLY A 116 6.25 -18.86 -14.35
C GLY A 116 6.51 -17.51 -15.02
N SER A 117 6.46 -16.41 -14.25
CA SER A 117 6.74 -15.05 -14.73
C SER A 117 8.22 -14.87 -15.08
N LEU A 118 9.13 -15.44 -14.29
CA LEU A 118 10.56 -15.46 -14.59
C LEU A 118 10.88 -16.28 -15.84
N VAL A 119 10.25 -17.44 -16.02
CA VAL A 119 10.36 -18.26 -17.24
C VAL A 119 9.88 -17.47 -18.46
N ALA A 120 8.70 -16.83 -18.38
CA ALA A 120 8.16 -16.02 -19.46
C ALA A 120 9.05 -14.84 -19.83
N ALA A 121 9.59 -14.12 -18.84
CA ALA A 121 10.50 -13.00 -19.06
C ALA A 121 11.85 -13.45 -19.65
N GLY A 122 12.34 -14.63 -19.24
CA GLY A 122 13.59 -15.22 -19.73
C GLY A 122 13.55 -15.64 -21.21
N LEU A 123 12.37 -15.75 -21.82
CA LEU A 123 12.22 -16.10 -23.24
C LEU A 123 12.54 -14.94 -24.20
N GLY A 124 12.63 -13.71 -23.71
CA GLY A 124 12.85 -12.52 -24.54
C GLY A 124 11.56 -11.88 -25.06
N GLN A 125 11.69 -10.68 -25.62
CA GLN A 125 10.54 -9.87 -26.06
C GLN A 125 9.79 -10.51 -27.23
N GLU A 126 10.47 -11.21 -28.13
CA GLU A 126 9.85 -11.86 -29.28
C GLU A 126 8.87 -12.98 -28.86
N TRP A 127 9.11 -13.60 -27.71
CA TRP A 127 8.31 -14.69 -27.17
C TRP A 127 7.38 -14.27 -26.02
N SER A 128 7.29 -12.96 -25.71
CA SER A 128 6.52 -12.44 -24.58
C SER A 128 5.06 -12.92 -24.55
N GLY A 129 4.35 -12.86 -25.69
CA GLY A 129 2.96 -13.33 -25.79
C GLY A 129 2.81 -14.84 -25.57
N PHE A 130 3.76 -15.65 -26.06
CA PHE A 130 3.80 -17.09 -25.85
C PHE A 130 4.10 -17.42 -24.38
N GLY A 131 5.13 -16.78 -23.81
CA GLY A 131 5.54 -16.95 -22.43
C GLY A 131 4.42 -16.63 -21.45
N GLN A 132 3.76 -15.48 -21.64
CA GLN A 132 2.63 -15.08 -20.81
C GLN A 132 1.46 -16.08 -20.89
N THR A 133 1.17 -16.57 -22.09
CA THR A 133 0.02 -17.47 -22.31
C THR A 133 0.24 -18.85 -21.71
N LEU A 134 1.46 -19.40 -21.76
CA LEU A 134 1.73 -20.75 -21.26
C LEU A 134 2.13 -20.79 -19.79
N PHE A 135 2.94 -19.83 -19.33
CA PHE A 135 3.57 -19.91 -18.00
C PHE A 135 2.88 -19.06 -16.94
N VAL A 136 2.13 -18.03 -17.34
CA VAL A 136 1.53 -17.06 -16.41
C VAL A 136 0.01 -17.16 -16.35
N ARG A 137 -0.69 -17.06 -17.49
CA ARG A 137 -2.17 -17.04 -17.54
C ARG A 137 -2.86 -18.22 -16.84
N PRO A 138 -2.42 -19.49 -17.00
CA PRO A 138 -3.09 -20.61 -16.32
C PRO A 138 -3.02 -20.50 -14.80
N MET A 139 -1.92 -19.97 -14.27
CA MET A 139 -1.76 -19.71 -12.84
C MET A 139 -2.63 -18.54 -12.39
N GLU A 140 -2.66 -17.44 -13.15
CA GLU A 140 -3.55 -16.30 -12.86
C GLU A 140 -5.04 -16.69 -12.85
N GLN A 141 -5.46 -17.56 -13.75
CA GLN A 141 -6.85 -18.06 -13.80
C GLN A 141 -7.18 -18.93 -12.57
N ALA A 142 -6.31 -19.87 -12.24
CA ALA A 142 -6.47 -20.69 -11.04
C ALA A 142 -6.50 -19.82 -9.77
N TRP A 143 -5.68 -18.78 -9.74
CA TRP A 143 -5.59 -17.81 -8.65
C TRP A 143 -6.88 -17.02 -8.45
N GLN A 144 -7.45 -16.44 -9.51
CA GLN A 144 -8.70 -15.68 -9.43
C GLN A 144 -9.86 -16.53 -8.87
N GLN A 145 -9.94 -17.80 -9.26
CA GLN A 145 -10.97 -18.72 -8.78
C GLN A 145 -10.84 -19.01 -7.28
N VAL A 146 -9.62 -19.07 -6.75
CA VAL A 146 -9.36 -19.32 -5.32
C VAL A 146 -9.57 -18.06 -4.48
N LEU A 147 -9.15 -16.90 -4.98
CA LEU A 147 -9.13 -15.67 -4.20
C LEU A 147 -10.49 -14.97 -4.09
N THR A 148 -11.36 -15.08 -5.10
CA THR A 148 -12.63 -14.32 -5.13
C THR A 148 -13.52 -14.60 -3.90
N PRO A 149 -13.85 -15.86 -3.56
CA PRO A 149 -14.68 -16.15 -2.39
C PRO A 149 -14.03 -15.74 -1.06
N ALA A 150 -12.69 -15.77 -1.02
CA ALA A 150 -11.95 -15.37 0.16
C ALA A 150 -11.88 -13.85 0.32
N ALA A 151 -11.82 -13.09 -0.76
CA ALA A 151 -11.93 -11.63 -0.75
C ALA A 151 -13.30 -11.20 -0.22
N GLU A 152 -14.39 -11.86 -0.62
CA GLU A 152 -15.73 -11.61 -0.07
C GLU A 152 -15.81 -11.94 1.43
N SER A 153 -15.25 -13.08 1.83
CA SER A 153 -15.14 -13.45 3.25
C SER A 153 -14.33 -12.43 4.05
N LEU A 154 -13.23 -11.92 3.48
CA LEU A 154 -12.42 -10.87 4.10
C LEU A 154 -13.22 -9.56 4.24
N ASN A 155 -14.01 -9.18 3.24
CA ASN A 155 -14.89 -8.01 3.31
C ASN A 155 -15.95 -8.16 4.41
N ALA A 156 -16.51 -9.37 4.61
CA ALA A 156 -17.40 -9.65 5.73
C ALA A 156 -16.68 -9.53 7.08
N GLN A 157 -15.46 -10.08 7.20
CA GLN A 157 -14.65 -9.97 8.41
C GLN A 157 -14.22 -8.54 8.73
N TRP A 158 -13.87 -7.74 7.72
CA TRP A 158 -13.55 -6.32 7.89
C TRP A 158 -14.76 -5.55 8.43
N ARG A 159 -15.94 -5.81 7.86
CA ARG A 159 -17.18 -5.15 8.30
C ARG A 159 -17.49 -5.47 9.76
N SER A 160 -17.49 -6.74 10.14
CA SER A 160 -17.83 -7.15 11.50
C SER A 160 -16.75 -6.80 12.53
N ALA A 161 -15.46 -6.97 12.18
CA ALA A 161 -14.38 -6.78 13.14
C ALA A 161 -14.00 -5.30 13.37
N VAL A 162 -14.29 -4.41 12.41
CA VAL A 162 -13.85 -3.01 12.48
C VAL A 162 -14.98 -2.04 12.18
N VAL A 163 -15.66 -2.17 11.03
CA VAL A 163 -16.57 -1.12 10.54
C VAL A 163 -17.83 -0.98 11.38
N GLU A 164 -18.45 -2.09 11.79
CA GLU A 164 -19.67 -2.08 12.59
C GLU A 164 -19.45 -1.43 13.95
N ASP A 165 -18.41 -1.85 14.68
CA ASP A 165 -18.02 -1.26 15.95
C ASP A 165 -17.60 0.22 15.81
N TRP A 166 -16.84 0.56 14.76
CA TRP A 166 -16.45 1.94 14.46
C TRP A 166 -17.68 2.83 14.25
N ASN A 167 -18.64 2.38 13.42
CA ASN A 167 -19.85 3.14 13.13
C ASN A 167 -20.75 3.28 14.36
N SER A 168 -20.85 2.24 15.17
CA SER A 168 -21.59 2.26 16.44
C SER A 168 -20.97 3.25 17.43
N ALA A 169 -19.64 3.23 17.58
CA ALA A 169 -18.93 4.10 18.51
C ALA A 169 -18.95 5.58 18.05
N PHE A 170 -18.78 5.83 16.75
CA PHE A 170 -18.41 7.16 16.24
C PHE A 170 -19.39 7.77 15.23
N GLY A 171 -20.16 6.96 14.49
CA GLY A 171 -20.87 7.39 13.29
C GLY A 171 -21.94 8.47 13.48
N GLY A 172 -22.46 8.60 14.72
CA GLY A 172 -23.45 9.63 15.09
C GLY A 172 -22.88 10.79 15.90
N ARG A 173 -21.56 10.95 15.99
CA ARG A 173 -20.88 11.89 16.90
C ARG A 173 -19.95 12.83 16.14
N TYR A 174 -19.66 13.98 16.71
CA TYR A 174 -18.62 14.88 16.21
C TYR A 174 -17.24 14.26 16.40
N PRO A 175 -16.32 14.31 15.40
CA PRO A 175 -16.35 15.15 14.19
C PRO A 175 -17.04 14.54 12.96
N PHE A 176 -17.49 13.29 13.01
CA PHE A 176 -18.08 12.61 11.83
C PHE A 176 -19.48 13.14 11.46
N LYS A 177 -20.23 13.60 12.45
CA LYS A 177 -21.52 14.30 12.29
C LYS A 177 -21.52 15.56 13.13
N ASN A 178 -22.17 16.61 12.62
CA ASN A 178 -22.31 17.87 13.34
C ASN A 178 -23.40 17.77 14.43
N THR A 179 -23.11 17.03 15.49
CA THR A 179 -23.97 16.80 16.67
C THR A 179 -23.30 17.34 17.94
N SER A 180 -24.07 17.48 19.03
CA SER A 180 -23.53 17.84 20.34
C SER A 180 -22.69 16.71 20.97
N SER A 181 -23.05 15.45 20.72
CA SER A 181 -22.28 14.30 21.20
C SER A 181 -20.94 14.20 20.48
N GLU A 182 -19.88 13.84 21.22
CA GLU A 182 -18.50 13.85 20.75
C GLU A 182 -17.87 12.46 20.81
N VAL A 183 -16.93 12.21 19.90
CA VAL A 183 -16.10 11.01 19.90
C VAL A 183 -15.16 11.02 21.11
N SER A 184 -15.03 9.89 21.80
CA SER A 184 -14.01 9.74 22.83
C SER A 184 -12.62 9.68 22.19
N LEU A 185 -11.75 10.65 22.52
CA LEU A 185 -10.37 10.69 22.01
C LEU A 185 -9.54 9.46 22.40
N PRO A 186 -9.59 8.96 23.66
CA PRO A 186 -8.91 7.71 24.02
C PRO A 186 -9.43 6.49 23.25
N LEU A 187 -10.74 6.42 22.98
CA LEU A 187 -11.30 5.34 22.18
C LEU A 187 -10.86 5.43 20.72
N LEU A 188 -10.82 6.64 20.15
CA LEU A 188 -10.33 6.87 18.80
C LEU A 188 -8.85 6.46 18.67
N ALA A 189 -8.01 6.79 19.66
CA ALA A 189 -6.61 6.38 19.71
C ALA A 189 -6.45 4.85 19.62
N LYS A 190 -7.28 4.07 20.34
CA LYS A 190 -7.27 2.59 20.28
C LYS A 190 -7.56 2.01 18.89
N TYR A 191 -8.18 2.79 17.98
CA TYR A 191 -8.37 2.38 16.59
C TYR A 191 -7.22 2.83 15.69
N LEU A 192 -6.76 4.07 15.88
CA LEU A 192 -5.82 4.75 14.98
C LEU A 192 -4.35 4.47 15.26
N ASP A 193 -4.01 4.00 16.45
CA ASP A 193 -2.63 3.69 16.83
C ASP A 193 -1.94 2.85 15.74
N SER A 194 -0.76 3.30 15.33
CA SER A 194 -0.12 2.87 14.08
C SER A 194 0.36 1.43 14.08
N GLU A 195 0.54 0.84 15.26
CA GLU A 195 1.06 -0.52 15.43
C GLU A 195 0.05 -1.42 16.14
N THR A 196 -0.53 -0.91 17.21
CA THR A 196 -1.40 -1.64 18.13
C THR A 196 -2.87 -1.29 17.96
N GLY A 197 -3.21 -0.34 17.09
CA GLY A 197 -4.59 0.03 16.82
C GLY A 197 -5.38 -1.12 16.20
N ARG A 198 -6.70 -1.15 16.46
CA ARG A 198 -7.59 -2.19 15.90
C ARG A 198 -7.49 -2.29 14.38
N ILE A 199 -7.37 -1.15 13.70
CA ILE A 199 -7.22 -1.09 12.23
C ILE A 199 -5.85 -1.66 11.83
N ALA A 200 -4.77 -1.15 12.40
CA ALA A 200 -3.41 -1.60 12.10
C ALA A 200 -3.25 -3.12 12.30
N ARG A 201 -3.70 -3.65 13.44
CA ARG A 201 -3.68 -5.09 13.73
C ARG A 201 -4.47 -5.90 12.70
N PHE A 202 -5.64 -5.43 12.27
CA PHE A 202 -6.41 -6.13 11.24
C PHE A 202 -5.63 -6.21 9.94
N LEU A 203 -5.07 -5.10 9.48
CA LEU A 203 -4.29 -5.05 8.23
C LEU A 203 -3.04 -5.93 8.32
N GLN A 204 -2.25 -5.83 9.40
CA GLN A 204 -1.04 -6.63 9.61
C GLN A 204 -1.34 -8.13 9.81
N THR A 205 -2.48 -8.48 10.40
CA THR A 205 -2.79 -9.89 10.67
C THR A 205 -3.47 -10.58 9.49
N ARG A 206 -4.25 -9.84 8.68
CA ARG A 206 -5.10 -10.41 7.62
C ARG A 206 -4.63 -10.09 6.21
N LEU A 207 -3.91 -9.00 6.01
CA LEU A 207 -3.57 -8.44 4.69
C LEU A 207 -2.06 -8.24 4.46
N ASN A 208 -1.19 -8.63 5.39
CA ASN A 208 0.25 -8.38 5.31
C ASN A 208 0.95 -8.93 4.05
N GLY A 209 0.41 -9.96 3.42
CA GLY A 209 0.95 -10.51 2.16
C GLY A 209 0.56 -9.73 0.92
N VAL A 210 -0.42 -8.83 1.00
CA VAL A 210 -0.97 -8.09 -0.17
C VAL A 210 -1.08 -6.59 0.06
N LEU A 211 -0.84 -6.13 1.29
CA LEU A 211 -0.88 -4.74 1.71
C LEU A 211 0.23 -4.52 2.73
N HIS A 212 1.14 -3.61 2.45
CA HIS A 212 2.25 -3.26 3.31
C HIS A 212 2.26 -1.77 3.62
N LYS A 213 2.95 -1.42 4.70
CA LYS A 213 3.10 -0.02 5.13
C LYS A 213 4.48 0.49 4.70
N GLU A 214 4.51 1.50 3.85
CA GLU A 214 5.72 2.24 3.47
C GLU A 214 5.71 3.62 4.13
N GLY A 215 6.58 3.81 5.12
CA GLY A 215 6.54 4.98 5.98
C GLY A 215 5.17 5.11 6.68
N SER A 216 4.42 6.15 6.34
CA SER A 216 3.07 6.40 6.88
C SER A 216 1.92 5.90 6.00
N ARG A 217 2.22 5.33 4.83
CA ARG A 217 1.20 4.98 3.83
C ARG A 217 1.03 3.48 3.67
N TRP A 218 -0.22 3.05 3.58
CA TRP A 218 -0.61 1.70 3.17
C TRP A 218 -0.66 1.62 1.65
N MET A 219 0.07 0.67 1.10
CA MET A 219 0.12 0.41 -0.35
C MET A 219 -0.06 -1.08 -0.63
N ALA A 220 -0.75 -1.37 -1.72
CA ALA A 220 -0.93 -2.73 -2.18
C ALA A 220 0.39 -3.28 -2.70
N ASP A 221 0.66 -4.54 -2.40
CA ASP A 221 1.82 -5.25 -2.93
C ASP A 221 1.59 -5.56 -4.42
N SER A 222 2.30 -4.86 -5.30
CA SER A 222 2.16 -5.03 -6.75
C SER A 222 2.47 -6.44 -7.26
N ILE A 223 3.28 -7.20 -6.52
CA ILE A 223 3.67 -8.57 -6.88
C ILE A 223 2.59 -9.52 -6.38
N ASN A 224 2.28 -9.49 -5.08
CA ASN A 224 1.41 -10.48 -4.45
C ASN A 224 -0.08 -10.21 -4.61
N ALA A 225 -0.49 -8.95 -4.85
CA ALA A 225 -1.89 -8.58 -5.04
C ALA A 225 -2.37 -8.68 -6.51
N GLN A 226 -1.59 -9.27 -7.41
CA GLN A 226 -2.00 -9.40 -8.81
C GLN A 226 -3.27 -10.27 -8.93
N GLY A 227 -4.24 -9.78 -9.71
CA GLY A 227 -5.57 -10.40 -9.80
C GLY A 227 -6.51 -10.03 -8.64
N LEU A 228 -6.05 -9.26 -7.65
CA LEU A 228 -6.87 -8.58 -6.66
C LEU A 228 -6.94 -7.09 -6.99
N THR A 229 -8.10 -6.48 -6.75
CA THR A 229 -8.24 -5.04 -6.85
C THR A 229 -8.70 -4.49 -5.51
N PHE A 230 -7.90 -3.62 -4.92
CA PHE A 230 -8.31 -2.87 -3.74
C PHE A 230 -9.24 -1.75 -4.15
N ASN A 231 -10.28 -1.51 -3.36
CA ASN A 231 -11.11 -0.33 -3.50
C ASN A 231 -10.25 0.93 -3.25
N PRO A 232 -10.11 1.86 -4.21
CA PRO A 232 -9.32 3.07 -4.03
C PRO A 232 -9.78 3.92 -2.83
N ALA A 233 -11.08 3.95 -2.55
CA ALA A 233 -11.62 4.66 -1.39
C ALA A 233 -11.17 4.06 -0.06
N PHE A 234 -10.99 2.73 -0.01
CA PHE A 234 -10.45 2.06 1.17
C PHE A 234 -9.00 2.48 1.41
N LEU A 235 -8.15 2.43 0.37
CA LEU A 235 -6.74 2.84 0.49
C LEU A 235 -6.62 4.32 0.88
N GLN A 236 -7.44 5.19 0.28
CA GLN A 236 -7.47 6.61 0.65
C GLN A 236 -7.85 6.78 2.13
N ALA A 237 -8.91 6.11 2.60
CA ALA A 237 -9.34 6.18 3.99
C ALA A 237 -8.23 5.70 4.95
N MET A 238 -7.60 4.55 4.68
CA MET A 238 -6.52 4.03 5.53
C MET A 238 -5.32 4.98 5.59
N ASN A 239 -4.99 5.63 4.47
CA ASN A 239 -3.92 6.61 4.40
C ASN A 239 -4.26 7.92 5.13
N THR A 240 -5.50 8.40 5.04
CA THR A 240 -5.97 9.55 5.83
C THR A 240 -5.91 9.27 7.33
N LEU A 241 -6.35 8.08 7.75
CA LEU A 241 -6.32 7.67 9.15
C LEU A 241 -4.88 7.49 9.66
N SER A 242 -3.98 6.95 8.84
CA SER A 242 -2.56 6.79 9.20
C SER A 242 -1.87 8.14 9.36
N HIS A 243 -2.11 9.08 8.44
CA HIS A 243 -1.61 10.45 8.57
C HIS A 243 -2.16 11.14 9.83
N LEU A 244 -3.44 10.96 10.14
CA LEU A 244 -4.02 11.48 11.39
C LEU A 244 -3.35 10.88 12.63
N SER A 245 -3.05 9.59 12.60
CA SER A 245 -2.32 8.90 13.68
C SER A 245 -0.94 9.53 13.91
N ASP A 246 -0.16 9.70 12.84
CA ASP A 246 1.20 10.25 12.94
C ASP A 246 1.22 11.71 13.42
N VAL A 247 0.20 12.50 13.09
CA VAL A 247 0.14 13.92 13.44
C VAL A 247 -0.46 14.14 14.83
N ALA A 248 -1.63 13.57 15.09
CA ALA A 248 -2.43 13.87 16.28
C ALA A 248 -2.36 12.80 17.38
N PHE A 249 -1.83 11.60 17.08
CA PHE A 249 -1.75 10.48 18.02
C PHE A 249 -0.34 9.87 18.09
N ALA A 250 0.69 10.65 17.77
CA ALA A 250 2.07 10.17 17.66
C ALA A 250 2.60 9.42 18.89
N ASN A 251 2.08 9.75 20.08
CA ASN A 251 2.47 9.14 21.35
C ASN A 251 1.45 8.11 21.89
N GLY A 252 0.54 7.62 21.05
CA GLY A 252 -0.52 6.67 21.41
C GLY A 252 -1.78 7.30 22.03
N GLU A 253 -1.75 8.61 22.30
CA GLU A 253 -2.89 9.40 22.78
C GLU A 253 -3.04 10.68 21.96
N ALA A 254 -4.24 11.28 21.99
CA ALA A 254 -4.48 12.55 21.30
C ALA A 254 -3.60 13.65 21.90
N GLY A 255 -2.79 14.30 21.08
CA GLY A 255 -1.91 15.37 21.54
C GLY A 255 -1.28 16.15 20.38
N LEU A 256 -1.55 17.45 20.34
CA LEU A 256 -1.02 18.40 19.37
C LEU A 256 -0.48 19.63 20.09
N HIS A 257 0.65 20.13 19.60
CA HIS A 257 1.24 21.39 20.04
C HIS A 257 1.28 22.35 18.85
N PHE A 258 0.77 23.56 19.03
CA PHE A 258 0.77 24.59 18.00
C PHE A 258 1.00 25.96 18.63
N ALA A 259 1.33 26.95 17.80
CA ALA A 259 1.47 28.32 18.25
C ALA A 259 0.43 29.21 17.54
N LEU A 260 -0.15 30.14 18.29
CA LEU A 260 -1.06 31.15 17.76
C LEU A 260 -0.43 32.52 17.95
N ARG A 261 -0.54 33.36 16.92
CA ARG A 261 -0.22 34.79 16.98
C ARG A 261 -1.48 35.57 16.64
N PRO A 262 -1.93 36.47 17.53
CA PRO A 262 -3.14 37.24 17.27
C PRO A 262 -2.92 38.20 16.08
N GLY A 263 -3.94 38.34 15.25
CA GLY A 263 -4.01 39.33 14.19
C GLY A 263 -4.74 40.59 14.65
N THR A 264 -4.67 41.65 13.84
CA THR A 264 -5.45 42.87 14.02
C THR A 264 -6.66 42.88 13.09
N ALA A 265 -7.74 43.54 13.50
CA ALA A 265 -8.94 43.69 12.70
C ALA A 265 -9.57 45.06 12.95
N ASP A 266 -10.11 45.67 11.89
CA ASP A 266 -10.72 47.00 11.99
C ASP A 266 -11.95 47.02 12.92
N GLY A 267 -11.98 48.03 13.79
CA GLY A 267 -13.00 48.23 14.82
C GLY A 267 -12.96 47.22 15.98
N VAL A 268 -11.91 46.41 16.13
CA VAL A 268 -11.73 45.46 17.24
C VAL A 268 -10.65 45.99 18.21
N MET A 269 -11.03 46.21 19.47
CA MET A 269 -10.13 46.70 20.51
C MET A 269 -9.45 45.56 21.28
N GLN A 270 -10.18 44.48 21.52
CA GLN A 270 -9.67 43.32 22.24
C GLN A 270 -10.25 42.03 21.65
N THR A 271 -9.44 40.98 21.63
CA THR A 271 -9.89 39.60 21.38
C THR A 271 -9.43 38.70 22.53
N GLU A 272 -10.29 37.81 22.98
CA GLU A 272 -9.94 36.75 23.92
C GLU A 272 -10.32 35.39 23.31
N LEU A 273 -9.31 34.55 23.12
CA LEU A 273 -9.46 33.15 22.71
C LEU A 273 -9.08 32.27 23.90
N VAL A 274 -9.95 31.34 24.27
CA VAL A 274 -9.67 30.34 25.31
C VAL A 274 -9.73 28.95 24.67
N ILE A 275 -8.73 28.12 24.92
CA ILE A 275 -8.67 26.71 24.48
C ILE A 275 -8.24 25.89 25.69
N ASP A 276 -9.10 25.01 26.19
CA ASP A 276 -8.84 24.15 27.35
C ASP A 276 -8.22 24.95 28.52
N SER A 277 -8.89 26.04 28.89
CA SER A 277 -8.44 27.02 29.91
C SER A 277 -7.17 27.83 29.60
N GLN A 278 -6.49 27.60 28.48
CA GLN A 278 -5.36 28.42 28.01
C GLN A 278 -5.88 29.67 27.30
N LYS A 279 -5.61 30.86 27.84
CA LYS A 279 -6.15 32.12 27.33
C LYS A 279 -5.17 32.88 26.45
N LEU A 280 -5.59 33.41 25.30
CA LEU A 280 -4.89 34.42 24.51
C LEU A 280 -5.72 35.70 24.50
N VAL A 281 -5.33 36.67 25.32
CA VAL A 281 -5.93 38.01 25.34
C VAL A 281 -5.03 38.96 24.55
N TYR A 282 -5.62 39.67 23.60
CA TYR A 282 -4.91 40.61 22.73
C TYR A 282 -5.66 41.94 22.65
N MET A 283 -4.95 43.05 22.84
CA MET A 283 -5.44 44.44 22.91
C MET A 283 -4.64 45.35 21.94
N ASN A 284 -4.33 44.86 20.73
CA ASN A 284 -3.59 45.60 19.71
C ASN A 284 -2.14 46.02 20.09
N GLN A 285 -1.53 45.35 21.08
CA GLN A 285 -0.10 45.47 21.37
C GLN A 285 0.77 44.74 20.31
N MET A 286 2.10 44.78 20.46
CA MET A 286 3.01 44.01 19.60
C MET A 286 2.66 42.51 19.66
N PRO A 287 2.25 41.87 18.53
CA PRO A 287 1.74 40.50 18.55
C PRO A 287 2.88 39.49 18.68
N VAL A 288 2.80 38.66 19.72
CA VAL A 288 3.75 37.58 20.01
C VAL A 288 3.13 36.21 19.75
N TRP A 289 3.97 35.24 19.40
CA TRP A 289 3.56 33.84 19.30
C TRP A 289 3.37 33.26 20.69
N ARG A 290 2.25 32.57 20.91
CA ARG A 290 1.96 31.83 22.14
C ARG A 290 1.70 30.38 21.80
N ARG A 291 2.35 29.48 22.54
CA ARG A 291 2.17 28.04 22.40
C ARG A 291 0.88 27.57 23.09
N PHE A 292 0.24 26.58 22.49
CA PHE A 292 -0.95 25.90 22.94
C PHE A 292 -0.76 24.39 22.83
N SER A 293 -1.45 23.67 23.70
CA SER A 293 -1.58 22.21 23.65
C SER A 293 -3.06 21.84 23.55
N TRP A 294 -3.39 20.89 22.68
CA TRP A 294 -4.72 20.31 22.57
C TRP A 294 -4.65 18.78 22.39
N PRO A 295 -5.48 18.02 23.09
CA PRO A 295 -6.22 18.41 24.30
C PRO A 295 -5.25 18.80 25.43
N ALA A 296 -5.69 19.64 26.36
CA ALA A 296 -4.96 19.89 27.60
C ALA A 296 -5.70 19.31 28.81
N ASP A 297 -4.93 19.01 29.86
CA ASP A 297 -5.49 18.57 31.14
C ASP A 297 -6.16 19.74 31.86
N THR A 298 -7.49 19.70 31.94
CA THR A 298 -8.30 20.77 32.53
C THR A 298 -9.67 20.23 32.95
N GLU A 299 -10.25 20.84 34.00
CA GLU A 299 -11.61 20.53 34.44
C GLU A 299 -12.71 21.07 33.49
N ALA A 300 -12.37 22.06 32.66
CA ALA A 300 -13.30 22.73 31.75
C ALA A 300 -12.77 22.72 30.31
N PRO A 301 -12.76 21.55 29.62
CA PRO A 301 -12.32 21.47 28.24
C PRO A 301 -13.29 22.18 27.30
N GLY A 302 -12.77 22.80 26.25
CA GLY A 302 -13.57 23.56 25.30
C GLY A 302 -12.80 24.69 24.64
N ALA A 303 -13.46 25.40 23.73
CA ALA A 303 -12.93 26.62 23.16
C ALA A 303 -13.98 27.71 23.05
N SER A 304 -13.58 28.94 23.37
CA SER A 304 -14.42 30.12 23.24
C SER A 304 -13.64 31.27 22.62
N LEU A 305 -14.35 32.09 21.84
CA LEU A 305 -13.80 33.29 21.21
C LEU A 305 -14.73 34.45 21.53
N SER A 306 -14.18 35.52 22.08
CA SER A 306 -14.89 36.78 22.33
C SER A 306 -14.07 37.97 21.85
N TRP A 307 -14.75 39.09 21.61
CA TRP A 307 -14.09 40.33 21.24
C TRP A 307 -14.82 41.55 21.82
N ILE A 308 -14.07 42.63 21.99
CA ILE A 308 -14.57 43.96 22.33
C ILE A 308 -14.36 44.85 21.10
N SER A 309 -15.39 45.60 20.72
CA SER A 309 -15.32 46.52 19.60
C SER A 309 -15.17 47.96 20.07
N THR A 310 -14.82 48.88 19.17
CA THR A 310 -14.77 50.32 19.47
C THR A 310 -16.13 50.92 19.81
N ARG A 311 -17.23 50.23 19.49
CA ARG A 311 -18.61 50.73 19.59
C ARG A 311 -19.45 50.00 20.64
N ALA A 312 -18.99 48.87 21.15
CA ALA A 312 -19.73 48.01 22.08
C ALA A 312 -18.78 47.15 22.90
N GLY A 313 -19.21 46.80 24.11
CA GLY A 313 -18.50 45.91 25.04
C GLY A 313 -18.34 44.48 24.52
N THR A 314 -18.00 43.55 25.42
CA THR A 314 -17.70 42.16 25.08
C THR A 314 -18.85 41.47 24.34
N ARG A 315 -18.55 40.89 23.19
CA ARG A 315 -19.44 40.00 22.43
C ARG A 315 -18.77 38.65 22.26
N GLN A 316 -19.55 37.59 22.42
CA GLN A 316 -19.07 36.22 22.23
C GLN A 316 -19.34 35.77 20.79
N TYR A 317 -18.34 35.21 20.13
CA TYR A 317 -18.45 34.60 18.81
C TYR A 317 -19.11 33.23 18.91
N GLY A 318 -18.61 32.43 19.84
CA GLY A 318 -19.10 31.10 20.14
C GLY A 318 -18.47 30.57 21.42
N ASP A 319 -19.20 29.67 22.07
CA ASP A 319 -18.72 28.80 23.13
C ASP A 319 -18.89 27.35 22.67
N PHE A 320 -17.81 26.58 22.70
CA PHE A 320 -17.83 25.19 22.28
C PHE A 320 -17.23 24.36 23.42
N PRO A 321 -18.06 23.87 24.36
CA PRO A 321 -17.58 23.02 25.45
C PRO A 321 -17.19 21.63 24.93
N GLY A 322 -16.38 20.91 25.71
CA GLY A 322 -15.96 19.54 25.43
C GLY A 322 -14.59 19.46 24.77
N ALA A 323 -14.03 18.25 24.75
CA ALA A 323 -12.67 18.01 24.26
C ALA A 323 -12.48 18.40 22.79
N TRP A 324 -13.55 18.47 22.00
CA TRP A 324 -13.50 18.88 20.60
C TRP A 324 -13.80 20.35 20.36
N GLY A 325 -13.95 21.16 21.41
CA GLY A 325 -14.30 22.57 21.33
C GLY A 325 -13.39 23.37 20.39
N TRP A 326 -12.08 23.13 20.47
CA TRP A 326 -11.10 23.77 19.59
C TRP A 326 -11.33 23.44 18.11
N ILE A 327 -11.54 22.16 17.79
CA ILE A 327 -11.78 21.73 16.41
C ILE A 327 -13.10 22.31 15.90
N ARG A 328 -14.15 22.39 16.74
CA ARG A 328 -15.43 23.02 16.37
C ARG A 328 -15.29 24.51 16.09
N LEU A 329 -14.45 25.20 16.86
CA LEU A 329 -14.17 26.61 16.62
C LEU A 329 -13.41 26.79 15.30
N LEU A 330 -12.43 25.92 15.00
CA LEU A 330 -11.72 25.89 13.73
C LEU A 330 -12.63 25.62 12.53
N ASP A 331 -13.62 24.73 12.65
CA ASP A 331 -14.63 24.47 11.61
C ASP A 331 -15.43 25.72 11.20
N LYS A 332 -15.47 26.75 12.07
CA LYS A 332 -16.13 28.04 11.78
C LYS A 332 -15.17 29.09 11.22
N ALA A 333 -13.87 28.80 11.18
CA ALA A 333 -12.86 29.71 10.66
C ALA A 333 -12.80 29.62 9.13
N VAL A 334 -12.50 30.75 8.49
CA VAL A 334 -11.95 30.75 7.13
C VAL A 334 -10.45 30.54 7.27
N VAL A 335 -9.94 29.46 6.67
CA VAL A 335 -8.51 29.08 6.71
C VAL A 335 -7.87 29.38 5.36
N SER A 336 -6.75 30.10 5.36
CA SER A 336 -5.93 30.33 4.17
C SER A 336 -4.44 30.16 4.47
N ALA A 337 -3.64 29.88 3.45
CA ALA A 337 -2.18 29.80 3.61
C ALA A 337 -1.63 31.15 4.10
N TYR A 338 -0.69 31.12 5.06
CA TYR A 338 0.00 32.31 5.51
C TYR A 338 1.30 32.50 4.71
N PRO A 339 1.48 33.61 3.97
CA PRO A 339 2.61 33.77 3.05
C PRO A 339 3.97 33.98 3.74
N GLY A 340 4.01 34.27 5.04
CA GLY A 340 5.24 34.69 5.74
C GLY A 340 6.13 33.57 6.29
N THR A 341 5.62 32.34 6.44
CA THR A 341 6.34 31.21 7.04
C THR A 341 5.79 29.88 6.51
N SER A 342 6.66 28.90 6.26
CA SER A 342 6.23 27.53 5.96
C SER A 342 5.44 26.94 7.15
N SER A 343 4.45 26.09 6.86
CA SER A 343 3.58 25.45 7.87
C SER A 343 2.80 26.43 8.76
N SER A 344 2.36 27.56 8.20
CA SER A 344 1.54 28.56 8.89
C SER A 344 0.25 28.84 8.12
N TRP A 345 -0.82 29.09 8.86
CA TRP A 345 -2.15 29.38 8.30
C TRP A 345 -2.72 30.65 8.93
N SER A 346 -3.48 31.40 8.15
CA SER A 346 -4.32 32.50 8.63
C SER A 346 -5.70 31.97 8.96
N LEU A 347 -6.19 32.29 10.15
CA LEU A 347 -7.51 31.92 10.65
C LEU A 347 -8.35 33.19 10.81
N SER A 348 -9.52 33.24 10.17
CA SER A 348 -10.43 34.38 10.27
C SER A 348 -11.86 33.94 10.56
N TRP A 349 -12.40 34.36 11.70
CA TRP A 349 -13.81 34.17 12.04
C TRP A 349 -14.63 35.39 11.62
N LYS A 350 -15.53 35.21 10.64
CA LYS A 350 -16.40 36.31 10.18
C LYS A 350 -17.43 36.64 11.26
N ARG A 351 -17.48 37.91 11.67
CA ARG A 351 -18.52 38.47 12.54
C ARG A 351 -19.89 38.12 11.95
N ARG A 352 -20.73 37.35 12.67
CA ARG A 352 -22.14 37.20 12.29
C ARG A 352 -22.83 38.55 12.51
N MET A 353 -23.24 39.21 11.43
CA MET A 353 -24.22 40.29 11.54
C MET A 353 -25.54 39.62 11.94
N VAL A 354 -25.92 39.75 13.20
CA VAL A 354 -27.31 39.57 13.58
C VAL A 354 -28.02 40.78 12.97
N CYS A 355 -28.80 40.57 11.90
CA CYS A 355 -29.79 41.56 11.50
C CYS A 355 -30.80 41.64 12.66
N CYS A 356 -30.96 42.84 13.20
CA CYS A 356 -31.98 43.13 14.20
C CYS A 356 -33.38 42.92 13.64
#